data_AF-A0A0C3H3U9-F1
#
_entry.id   AF-A0A0C3H3U9-F1
#
_cell.length_a   1.000
_cell.length_b   1.000
_cell.length_c   1.000
_cell.angle_alpha   90.00
_cell.angle_beta   90.00
_cell.angle_gamma   90.00
#
_symmetry.space_group_name_H-M   'P 1'
#
loop_
_entity.id
_entity.type
_entity.pdbx_description
1 polymer ?
#
loop_
_entity_poly.entity_id
_entity_poly.type
_entity_poly.pdbx_seq_one_letter_code
_entity_poly.pdbx_strand_id
1 'polypeptide(L)'
;MGSSVIGPYYQAMYALRSGVEDLSTDREVSITECKIQVACAWITHGGKPLLWWARENIGYINVTVEDEANYVEGGHLYHGKPTMCLQRWGFWLDRFEELGNEESGLSEEIRKSALEIAQTMRTIERSITNTWS
;
A
#
# COMPACT_ATOMS: atom_id res chain seq x y z
N MET A 1 -4.20 24.72 17.13
CA MET A 1 -3.11 24.26 16.24
C MET A 1 -3.63 23.03 15.53
N GLY A 2 -4.08 23.17 14.29
CA GLY A 2 -4.68 22.08 13.52
C GLY A 2 -3.60 21.07 13.17
N SER A 3 -3.64 19.90 13.82
CA SER A 3 -2.88 18.74 13.37
C SER A 3 -3.37 18.42 11.97
N SER A 4 -2.55 18.66 10.95
CA SER A 4 -2.82 18.17 9.60
C SER A 4 -3.11 16.67 9.69
N VAL A 5 -4.28 16.26 9.23
CA VAL A 5 -4.87 14.93 9.45
C VAL A 5 -4.24 13.89 8.52
N ILE A 6 -3.08 14.18 7.93
CA ILE A 6 -2.19 13.14 7.42
C ILE A 6 -1.50 12.50 8.63
N GLY A 7 -2.25 11.64 9.33
CA GLY A 7 -1.85 11.04 10.61
C GLY A 7 -0.61 10.13 10.53
N PRO A 8 -0.37 9.27 11.52
CA PRO A 8 0.83 8.41 11.61
C PRO A 8 1.06 7.47 10.42
N TYR A 9 0.12 7.42 9.47
CA TYR A 9 0.14 6.56 8.29
C TYR A 9 0.68 7.24 7.02
N TYR A 10 1.05 8.53 7.05
CA TYR A 10 1.69 9.19 5.88
C TYR A 10 2.92 8.42 5.39
N GLN A 11 3.77 8.01 6.33
CA GLN A 11 5.00 7.28 6.02
C GLN A 11 4.69 5.91 5.41
N ALA A 12 3.62 5.26 5.85
CA ALA A 12 3.15 4.00 5.26
C ALA A 12 2.66 4.20 3.82
N MET A 13 1.86 5.25 3.58
CA MET A 13 1.40 5.59 2.23
C MET A 13 2.57 5.90 1.29
N TYR A 14 3.54 6.68 1.75
CA TYR A 14 4.73 7.02 0.98
C TYR A 14 5.56 5.77 0.65
N ALA A 15 5.79 4.90 1.63
CA ALA A 15 6.52 3.66 1.44
C ALA A 15 5.84 2.73 0.44
N LEU A 16 4.51 2.55 0.54
CA LEU A 16 3.75 1.71 -0.38
C LEU A 16 3.73 2.32 -1.78
N ARG A 17 3.51 3.63 -1.92
CA ARG A 17 3.64 4.29 -3.23
C ARG A 17 5.00 4.02 -3.86
N SER A 18 6.07 4.30 -3.14
CA SER A 18 7.45 4.12 -3.63
C SER A 18 7.76 2.65 -3.96
N GLY A 19 7.29 1.72 -3.13
CA GLY A 19 7.63 0.29 -3.19
C GLY A 19 6.70 -0.58 -4.01
N VAL A 20 5.50 -0.11 -4.41
CA VAL A 20 4.58 -0.91 -5.24
C VAL A 20 3.89 -0.14 -6.37
N GLU A 21 3.79 1.20 -6.27
CA GLU A 21 3.17 2.04 -7.31
C GLU A 21 4.19 2.71 -8.26
N ASP A 22 5.46 2.89 -7.84
CA ASP A 22 6.48 3.69 -8.55
C ASP A 22 7.76 2.94 -8.95
N LEU A 23 7.76 1.60 -8.85
CA LEU A 23 8.98 0.78 -8.99
C LEU A 23 9.72 0.91 -10.33
N SER A 24 9.06 1.35 -11.40
CA SER A 24 9.66 1.49 -12.74
C SER A 24 10.61 2.69 -12.89
N THR A 25 10.81 3.48 -11.85
CA THR A 25 11.59 4.72 -11.90
C THR A 25 13.06 4.57 -11.50
N ASP A 26 13.42 3.50 -10.78
CA ASP A 26 14.78 3.27 -10.32
C ASP A 26 15.61 2.47 -11.32
N ARG A 27 16.86 2.89 -11.53
CA ARG A 27 17.81 2.17 -12.42
C ARG A 27 18.57 1.04 -11.70
N GLU A 28 18.48 0.98 -10.38
CA GLU A 28 19.23 0.04 -9.54
C GLU A 28 18.28 -0.93 -8.82
N VAL A 29 18.51 -2.23 -9.02
CA VAL A 29 17.68 -3.29 -8.44
C VAL A 29 17.73 -3.27 -6.91
N SER A 30 18.89 -2.98 -6.31
CA SER A 30 19.06 -2.90 -4.86
C SER A 30 18.15 -1.83 -4.20
N ILE A 31 17.99 -0.68 -4.85
CA ILE A 31 17.12 0.40 -4.38
C ILE A 31 15.65 -0.03 -4.49
N THR A 32 15.30 -0.68 -5.60
CA THR A 32 13.97 -1.24 -5.84
C THR A 32 13.60 -2.24 -4.75
N GLU A 33 14.50 -3.19 -4.47
CA GLU A 33 14.33 -4.21 -3.44
C GLU A 33 14.20 -3.62 -2.03
N CYS A 34 15.01 -2.61 -1.69
CA CYS A 34 14.92 -1.90 -0.43
C CYS A 34 13.54 -1.23 -0.25
N LYS A 35 13.03 -0.55 -1.29
CA LYS A 35 11.69 0.07 -1.25
C LYS A 35 10.59 -0.96 -1.03
N ILE A 36 10.68 -2.12 -1.68
CA ILE A 36 9.75 -3.24 -1.49
C ILE A 36 9.80 -3.73 -0.04
N GLN A 37 11.00 -3.94 0.54
CA GLN A 37 11.13 -4.37 1.94
C GLN A 37 10.52 -3.36 2.92
N VAL A 38 10.73 -2.06 2.70
CA VAL A 38 10.13 -1.02 3.54
C VAL A 38 8.60 -1.06 3.43
N ALA A 39 8.06 -1.23 2.22
CA ALA A 39 6.62 -1.41 2.01
C ALA A 39 6.08 -2.67 2.74
N CYS A 40 6.79 -3.79 2.67
CA CYS A 40 6.48 -5.02 3.40
C CYS A 40 6.42 -4.80 4.93
N ALA A 41 7.38 -4.06 5.48
CA ALA A 41 7.42 -3.75 6.91
C ALA A 41 6.20 -2.91 7.34
N TRP A 42 5.80 -1.93 6.53
CA TRP A 42 4.63 -1.11 6.82
C TRP A 42 3.32 -1.90 6.79
N ILE A 43 3.15 -2.86 5.88
CA ILE A 43 1.96 -3.73 5.89
C ILE A 43 1.97 -4.66 7.11
N THR A 44 3.12 -5.24 7.45
CA THR A 44 3.26 -6.12 8.62
C THR A 44 2.79 -5.43 9.91
N HIS A 45 3.20 -4.18 10.11
CA HIS A 45 2.93 -3.46 11.35
C HIS A 45 1.70 -2.53 11.30
N GLY A 46 1.33 -2.05 10.11
CA GLY A 46 0.31 -1.03 9.90
C GLY A 46 -0.84 -1.46 8.98
N GLY A 47 -0.87 -2.70 8.49
CA GLY A 47 -1.88 -3.14 7.52
C GLY A 47 -3.31 -3.09 8.06
N LYS A 48 -3.54 -3.45 9.33
CA LYS A 48 -4.88 -3.39 9.96
C LYS A 48 -5.47 -1.97 9.99
N PRO A 49 -4.79 -0.96 10.57
CA PRO A 49 -5.33 0.40 10.56
C PRO A 49 -5.45 0.99 9.15
N LEU A 50 -4.55 0.64 8.22
CA LEU A 50 -4.70 1.05 6.81
C LEU A 50 -5.99 0.49 6.17
N LEU A 51 -6.30 -0.79 6.41
CA LEU A 51 -7.53 -1.38 5.88
C LEU A 51 -8.79 -0.81 6.57
N TRP A 52 -8.73 -0.46 7.86
CA TRP A 52 -9.83 0.28 8.50
C TRP A 52 -10.05 1.65 7.87
N TRP A 53 -8.99 2.43 7.70
CA TRP A 53 -9.06 3.74 7.04
C TRP A 53 -9.65 3.61 5.61
N ALA A 54 -9.21 2.60 4.86
CA ALA A 54 -9.73 2.31 3.53
C ALA A 54 -11.25 2.04 3.50
N ARG A 55 -11.80 1.45 4.57
CA ARG A 55 -13.25 1.17 4.72
C ARG A 55 -14.04 2.40 5.16
N GLU A 56 -13.43 3.32 5.90
CA GLU A 56 -14.07 4.58 6.29
C GLU A 56 -14.20 5.53 5.09
N ASN A 57 -13.30 5.40 4.10
CA ASN A 57 -13.31 6.22 2.89
C ASN A 57 -14.29 5.73 1.79
N ILE A 58 -15.28 4.91 2.13
CA ILE A 58 -16.35 4.50 1.21
C ILE A 58 -17.22 5.73 0.89
N GLY A 59 -17.14 6.21 -0.36
CA GLY A 59 -17.98 7.33 -0.84
C GLY A 59 -17.27 8.68 -0.98
N TYR A 60 -15.96 8.78 -0.72
CA TYR A 60 -15.19 9.96 -1.13
C TYR A 60 -15.00 9.93 -2.64
N ILE A 61 -15.84 10.67 -3.35
CA ILE A 61 -15.88 10.68 -4.83
C ILE A 61 -14.90 11.71 -5.39
N ASN A 62 -14.70 12.84 -4.67
CA ASN A 62 -13.88 13.97 -5.10
C ASN A 62 -12.92 14.39 -3.98
N VAL A 63 -11.84 13.63 -3.77
CA VAL A 63 -10.71 14.10 -2.95
C VAL A 63 -9.84 14.96 -3.85
N THR A 64 -9.77 16.26 -3.58
CA THR A 64 -8.95 17.20 -4.34
C THR A 64 -7.67 17.52 -3.56
N VAL A 65 -6.70 18.16 -4.22
CA VAL A 65 -5.41 18.53 -3.59
C VAL A 65 -5.62 19.44 -2.38
N GLU A 66 -6.71 20.22 -2.37
CA GLU A 66 -7.10 21.09 -1.27
C GLU A 66 -7.62 20.33 -0.02
N ASP A 67 -8.02 19.06 -0.18
CA ASP A 67 -8.36 18.17 0.93
C ASP A 67 -7.09 17.51 1.50
N GLU A 68 -6.19 18.34 2.04
CA GLU A 68 -4.86 17.93 2.53
C GLU A 68 -4.92 16.76 3.53
N ALA A 69 -6.04 16.60 4.24
CA ALA A 69 -6.24 15.53 5.20
C ALA A 69 -6.35 14.15 4.54
N ASN A 70 -6.97 14.07 3.37
CA ASN A 70 -7.33 12.81 2.72
C ASN A 70 -6.64 12.60 1.36
N TYR A 71 -6.06 13.66 0.80
CA TYR A 71 -5.33 13.61 -0.45
C TYR A 71 -3.99 12.92 -0.28
N VAL A 72 -3.85 11.78 -0.95
CA VAL A 72 -2.60 11.03 -1.03
C VAL A 72 -2.39 10.64 -2.49
N GLU A 73 -1.48 11.34 -3.15
CA GLU A 73 -1.17 11.13 -4.55
C GLU A 73 -0.76 9.67 -4.83
N GLY A 74 -1.25 9.14 -5.96
CA GLY A 74 -0.85 7.83 -6.51
C GLY A 74 0.53 7.85 -7.15
N GLY A 75 1.21 6.72 -7.15
CA GLY A 75 2.35 6.47 -8.03
C GLY A 75 1.92 6.18 -9.46
N HIS A 76 2.88 6.11 -10.36
CA HIS A 76 2.70 6.00 -11.81
C HIS A 76 1.90 4.77 -12.24
N LEU A 77 1.97 3.67 -11.48
CA LEU A 77 1.25 2.43 -11.77
C LEU A 77 -0.18 2.41 -11.19
N TYR A 78 -0.54 3.35 -10.32
CA TYR A 78 -1.85 3.41 -9.68
C TYR A 78 -2.70 4.55 -10.27
N HIS A 79 -3.77 4.19 -10.97
CA HIS A 79 -4.67 5.13 -11.64
C HIS A 79 -6.03 5.30 -10.93
N GLY A 80 -6.14 4.84 -9.68
CA GLY A 80 -7.35 4.99 -8.88
C GLY A 80 -7.44 6.33 -8.15
N LYS A 81 -8.34 6.42 -7.18
CA LYS A 81 -8.56 7.65 -6.39
C LYS A 81 -7.33 8.03 -5.57
N PRO A 82 -6.98 9.33 -5.45
CA PRO A 82 -5.81 9.82 -4.71
C PRO A 82 -6.08 9.85 -3.19
N THR A 83 -6.44 8.72 -2.61
CA THR A 83 -6.70 8.55 -1.18
C THR A 83 -6.48 7.09 -0.78
N MET A 84 -6.43 6.80 0.52
CA MET A 84 -6.44 5.42 1.00
C MET A 84 -7.85 4.85 0.87
N CYS A 85 -8.05 3.84 0.02
CA CYS A 85 -9.35 3.22 -0.21
C CYS A 85 -9.21 1.74 -0.54
N LEU A 86 -10.33 1.00 -0.53
CA LEU A 86 -10.34 -0.45 -0.82
C LEU A 86 -9.77 -0.77 -2.22
N GLN A 87 -9.99 0.10 -3.21
CA GLN A 87 -9.40 -0.08 -4.54
C GLN A 87 -7.87 -0.03 -4.47
N ARG A 88 -7.30 0.94 -3.73
CA ARG A 88 -5.85 1.08 -3.58
C ARG A 88 -5.24 -0.05 -2.77
N TRP A 89 -5.94 -0.51 -1.73
CA TRP A 89 -5.57 -1.70 -0.97
C TRP A 89 -5.50 -2.95 -1.86
N GLY A 90 -6.54 -3.20 -2.67
CA GLY A 90 -6.56 -4.31 -3.61
C GLY A 90 -5.45 -4.23 -4.65
N PHE A 91 -5.20 -3.02 -5.18
CA PHE A 91 -4.06 -2.80 -6.08
C PHE A 91 -2.72 -3.17 -5.43
N TRP A 92 -2.47 -2.80 -4.17
CA TRP A 92 -1.23 -3.19 -3.48
C TRP A 92 -1.11 -4.70 -3.29
N LEU A 93 -2.22 -5.37 -2.94
CA LEU A 93 -2.25 -6.82 -2.82
C LEU A 93 -1.82 -7.47 -4.15
N ASP A 94 -2.46 -7.10 -5.25
CA ASP A 94 -2.16 -7.61 -6.58
C ASP A 94 -0.69 -7.36 -6.96
N ARG A 95 -0.17 -6.16 -6.66
CA ARG A 95 1.24 -5.83 -6.90
C ARG A 95 2.21 -6.67 -6.09
N PHE A 96 1.94 -6.95 -4.81
CA PHE A 96 2.80 -7.83 -4.02
C PHE A 96 2.79 -9.26 -4.55
N GLU A 97 1.66 -9.75 -5.08
CA GLU A 97 1.59 -11.04 -5.75
C GLU A 97 2.41 -11.06 -7.04
N GLU A 98 2.30 -10.02 -7.87
CA GLU A 98 3.09 -9.86 -9.09
C GLU A 98 4.60 -9.79 -8.82
N LEU A 99 5.01 -9.05 -7.79
CA LEU A 99 6.42 -8.96 -7.36
C LEU A 99 6.94 -10.29 -6.79
N GLY A 100 6.05 -11.12 -6.28
CA GLY A 100 6.37 -12.47 -5.80
C GLY A 100 6.70 -13.46 -6.92
N ASN A 101 6.34 -13.18 -8.16
CA ASN A 101 6.53 -14.09 -9.28
C ASN A 101 7.99 -14.11 -9.76
N GLU A 102 8.42 -15.27 -10.29
CA GLU A 102 9.80 -15.50 -10.78
C GLU A 102 10.23 -14.53 -11.90
N GLU A 103 9.27 -14.02 -12.67
CA GLU A 103 9.49 -13.09 -13.78
C GLU A 103 9.83 -11.64 -13.33
N SER A 104 9.76 -11.34 -12.03
CA SER A 104 9.99 -9.99 -11.49
C SER A 104 11.45 -9.50 -11.58
N GLY A 105 12.42 -10.39 -11.80
CA GLY A 105 13.85 -10.05 -11.81
C GLY A 105 14.42 -9.66 -10.43
N LEU A 106 13.63 -9.76 -9.36
CA LEU A 106 14.03 -9.52 -7.98
C LEU A 106 14.74 -10.74 -7.41
N SER A 107 15.51 -10.57 -6.33
CA SER A 107 16.08 -11.68 -5.57
C SER A 107 15.00 -12.57 -4.94
N GLU A 108 15.34 -13.83 -4.71
CA GLU A 108 14.42 -14.82 -4.13
C GLU A 108 13.86 -14.38 -2.76
N GLU A 109 14.70 -13.76 -1.93
CA GLU A 109 14.30 -13.25 -0.61
C GLU A 109 13.20 -12.20 -0.71
N ILE A 110 13.32 -11.28 -1.67
CA ILE A 110 12.36 -10.20 -1.88
C ILE A 110 11.06 -10.75 -2.44
N ARG A 111 11.13 -11.66 -3.42
CA ARG A 111 9.94 -12.34 -3.98
C ARG A 111 9.17 -13.06 -2.88
N LYS A 112 9.87 -13.83 -2.03
CA LYS A 112 9.25 -14.55 -0.91
C LYS A 112 8.60 -13.59 0.07
N SER A 113 9.29 -12.50 0.43
CA SER A 113 8.75 -11.46 1.32
C SER A 113 7.48 -10.85 0.74
N ALA A 114 7.45 -10.53 -0.56
CA ALA A 114 6.26 -9.99 -1.22
C ALA A 114 5.05 -10.94 -1.16
N LEU A 115 5.25 -12.24 -1.43
CA LEU A 115 4.19 -13.26 -1.31
C LEU A 115 3.68 -13.41 0.12
N GLU A 116 4.58 -13.41 1.12
CA GLU A 116 4.20 -13.48 2.53
C GLU A 116 3.35 -12.27 2.95
N ILE A 117 3.66 -11.08 2.42
CA ILE A 117 2.89 -9.87 2.67
C ILE A 117 1.53 -9.89 1.98
N ALA A 118 1.43 -10.34 0.73
CA ALA A 118 0.14 -10.55 0.07
C ALA A 118 -0.75 -11.50 0.89
N GLN A 119 -0.19 -12.60 1.39
CA GLN A 119 -0.92 -13.54 2.26
C GLN A 119 -1.31 -12.91 3.61
N THR A 120 -0.47 -12.04 4.15
CA THR A 120 -0.76 -11.27 5.37
C THR A 120 -1.93 -10.31 5.14
N MET A 121 -1.96 -9.59 4.02
CA MET A 121 -3.06 -8.70 3.64
C MET A 121 -4.40 -9.44 3.55
N ARG A 122 -4.45 -10.59 2.87
CA ARG A 122 -5.65 -11.46 2.82
C ARG A 122 -6.09 -11.94 4.20
N THR A 123 -5.15 -12.16 5.11
CA THR A 123 -5.46 -12.54 6.49
C THR A 123 -6.03 -11.37 7.28
N ILE A 124 -5.51 -10.17 7.08
CA ILE A 124 -6.06 -8.93 7.64
C ILE A 124 -7.50 -8.71 7.16
N GLU A 125 -7.76 -8.84 5.85
CA GLU A 125 -9.11 -8.75 5.27
C GLU A 125 -10.10 -9.70 5.95
N ARG A 126 -9.75 -10.99 6.04
CA ARG A 126 -10.61 -11.99 6.71
C ARG A 126 -10.85 -11.67 8.18
N SER A 127 -9.82 -11.25 8.90
CA SER A 127 -9.93 -10.92 10.33
C SER A 127 -10.92 -9.77 10.57
N ILE A 128 -10.91 -8.78 9.69
CA ILE A 128 -11.75 -7.59 9.80
C ILE A 128 -13.20 -7.91 9.39
N THR A 129 -13.44 -8.84 8.46
CA THR A 129 -14.78 -9.33 8.13
C THR A 129 -15.42 -10.12 9.28
N ASN A 130 -14.65 -10.98 9.96
CA ASN A 130 -15.14 -11.83 11.06
C ASN A 130 -15.39 -11.08 12.38
N THR A 131 -14.94 -9.83 12.52
CA THR A 131 -15.12 -9.06 13.77
C THR A 131 -16.54 -8.46 13.88
N TRP A 132 -17.37 -8.58 12.84
CA TRP A 132 -18.71 -7.97 12.76
C TRP A 132 -19.83 -8.97 12.43
N SER A 133 -19.54 -10.27 12.51
CA SER A 133 -20.50 -11.38 12.37
C SER A 133 -20.79 -12.02 13.72
#